data_AF-A0A4Q3IBJ4-F1
#
_entry.id   AF-A0A4Q3IBJ4-F1
#
_cell.length_a   1.000
_cell.length_b   1.000
_cell.length_c   1.000
_cell.angle_alpha   90.00
_cell.angle_beta   90.00
_cell.angle_gamma   90.00
#
_symmetry.space_group_name_H-M   'P 1'
#
loop_
_entity.id
_entity.type
_entity.pdbx_description
1 polymer ?
#
loop_
_entity_poly.entity_id
_entity_poly.type
_entity_poly.pdbx_seq_one_letter_code
_entity_poly.pdbx_strand_id
1 'polypeptide(L)'
;RKAKAALGGKPRMLGQEEVEALTGHPVGGVCPFGLATPLKVYCDISLKAFDIVVPAAGSTHSALRIAPERMAELTRAEWVDTCQEAAPEAAAAE
;
A
#
# COMPACT_ATOMS: atom_id res chain seq x y z
N ARG A 1 -2.25 14.47 -9.29
CA ARG A 1 -3.04 15.54 -8.62
C ARG A 1 -3.65 15.03 -7.32
N LYS A 2 -4.41 13.92 -7.37
CA LYS A 2 -4.98 13.22 -6.21
C LYS A 2 -4.00 12.96 -5.06
N ALA A 3 -2.90 12.24 -5.32
CA ALA A 3 -1.85 12.00 -4.31
C ALA A 3 -1.27 13.28 -3.68
N LYS A 4 -1.09 14.36 -4.44
CA LYS A 4 -0.62 15.64 -3.89
C LYS A 4 -1.64 16.27 -2.94
N ALA A 5 -2.92 16.15 -3.25
CA ALA A 5 -4.00 16.65 -2.40
C ALA A 5 -4.12 15.84 -1.11
N ALA A 6 -4.04 14.50 -1.20
CA ALA A 6 -4.11 13.61 -0.05
C ALA A 6 -2.90 13.72 0.88
N LEU A 7 -1.69 13.85 0.32
CA LEU A 7 -0.43 13.82 1.09
C LEU A 7 0.09 15.22 1.48
N GLY A 8 -0.60 16.29 1.06
CA GLY A 8 -0.20 17.69 1.35
C GLY A 8 1.05 18.17 0.62
N GLY A 9 1.65 17.36 -0.26
CA GLY A 9 2.91 17.66 -0.93
C GLY A 9 3.11 16.80 -2.17
N LYS A 10 4.09 17.13 -3.02
CA LYS A 10 4.45 16.26 -4.16
C LYS A 10 5.22 15.05 -3.60
N PRO A 11 4.66 13.83 -3.65
CA PRO A 11 5.40 12.66 -3.19
C PRO A 11 6.61 12.41 -4.08
N ARG A 12 7.67 11.84 -3.49
CA ARG A 12 8.82 11.26 -4.19
C ARG A 12 8.90 9.78 -3.83
N MET A 13 9.40 8.95 -4.74
CA MET A 13 9.77 7.59 -4.37
C MET A 13 11.08 7.58 -3.58
N LEU A 14 11.14 6.65 -2.63
CA LEU A 14 12.31 6.39 -1.82
C LEU A 14 13.27 5.47 -2.60
N GLY A 15 14.57 5.57 -2.31
CA GLY A 15 15.55 4.59 -2.80
C GLY A 15 15.40 3.25 -2.09
N GLN A 16 15.92 2.17 -2.67
CA GLN A 16 15.80 0.81 -2.13
C GLN A 16 16.31 0.72 -0.67
N GLU A 17 17.49 1.26 -0.40
CA GLU A 17 18.08 1.28 0.95
C GLU A 17 17.23 2.09 1.95
N GLU A 18 16.66 3.21 1.49
CA GLU A 18 15.80 4.07 2.32
C GLU A 18 14.46 3.36 2.65
N VAL A 19 13.90 2.60 1.71
CA VAL A 19 12.72 1.77 1.94
C VAL A 19 13.00 0.74 3.03
N GLU A 20 14.08 -0.02 2.91
CA GLU A 20 14.40 -1.07 3.87
C GLU A 20 14.70 -0.50 5.26
N ALA A 21 15.48 0.59 5.33
CA ALA A 21 15.81 1.25 6.59
C ALA A 21 14.57 1.80 7.33
N LEU A 22 13.59 2.35 6.61
CA LEU A 22 12.39 2.94 7.22
C LEU A 22 11.29 1.92 7.50
N THR A 23 11.07 0.98 6.59
CA THR A 23 9.97 0.02 6.67
C THR A 23 10.37 -1.29 7.36
N GLY A 24 11.66 -1.65 7.34
CA GLY A 24 12.14 -2.96 7.77
C GLY A 24 11.91 -4.07 6.75
N HIS A 25 11.41 -3.75 5.56
CA HIS A 25 11.05 -4.71 4.53
C HIS A 25 11.76 -4.40 3.20
N PRO A 26 12.17 -5.42 2.43
CA PRO A 26 12.79 -5.21 1.13
C PRO A 26 11.78 -4.69 0.11
N VAL A 27 12.28 -3.99 -0.92
CA VAL A 27 11.46 -3.63 -2.09
C VAL A 27 10.82 -4.87 -2.71
N GLY A 28 9.52 -4.80 -3.02
CA GLY A 28 8.73 -5.94 -3.49
C GLY A 28 8.12 -6.80 -2.37
N GLY A 29 8.57 -6.63 -1.13
CA GLY A 29 8.02 -7.28 0.07
C GLY A 29 7.45 -6.32 1.10
N VAL A 30 7.32 -5.03 0.78
CA VAL A 30 6.94 -3.97 1.73
C VAL A 30 5.56 -4.23 2.31
N CYS A 31 5.54 -4.66 3.57
CA CYS A 31 4.34 -4.93 4.33
C CYS A 31 3.82 -3.64 4.96
N PRO A 32 2.50 -3.39 4.99
CA PRO A 32 1.95 -2.25 5.71
C PRO A 32 1.96 -2.44 7.25
N PHE A 33 2.29 -3.65 7.73
CA PHE A 33 2.35 -4.00 9.16
C PHE A 33 3.79 -4.10 9.68
N GLY A 34 3.94 -3.92 11.00
CA GLY A 34 5.21 -4.21 11.69
C GLY A 34 6.39 -3.38 11.17
N LEU A 35 6.14 -2.13 10.79
CA LEU A 35 7.16 -1.25 10.22
C LEU A 35 8.27 -0.95 11.24
N ALA A 36 9.52 -0.91 10.78
CA ALA A 36 10.69 -0.63 11.62
C ALA A 36 10.63 0.76 12.27
N THR A 37 10.02 1.73 11.59
CA THR A 37 9.80 3.09 12.09
C THR A 37 8.31 3.44 12.08
N PRO A 38 7.84 4.35 12.95
CA PRO A 38 6.46 4.81 12.94
C PRO A 38 6.19 5.64 11.67
N LEU A 39 5.46 5.06 10.73
CA LEU A 39 5.07 5.70 9.47
C LEU A 39 3.55 5.84 9.40
N LYS A 40 3.09 6.95 8.80
CA LYS A 40 1.67 7.11 8.47
C LYS A 40 1.32 6.21 7.29
N VAL A 41 0.30 5.38 7.47
CA VAL A 41 -0.21 4.51 6.43
C VAL A 41 -1.47 5.14 5.83
N TYR A 42 -1.58 5.06 4.51
CA TYR A 42 -2.76 5.52 3.78
C TYR A 42 -3.29 4.35 2.96
N CYS A 43 -4.60 4.14 2.98
CA CYS A 43 -5.28 3.16 2.14
C CYS A 43 -6.11 3.89 1.09
N ASP A 44 -5.99 3.47 -0.17
CA ASP A 44 -6.80 4.08 -1.22
C ASP A 44 -8.26 3.62 -1.12
N ILE A 45 -9.20 4.55 -1.32
CA ILE A 45 -10.65 4.26 -1.24
C ILE A 45 -11.11 3.16 -2.21
N SER A 46 -10.40 2.95 -3.32
CA SER A 46 -10.72 1.90 -4.29
C SER A 46 -10.62 0.48 -3.71
N LEU A 47 -9.81 0.28 -2.66
CA LEU A 47 -9.67 -1.03 -2.01
C LEU A 47 -10.99 -1.50 -1.37
N LYS A 48 -11.89 -0.58 -1.02
CA LYS A 48 -13.21 -0.91 -0.45
C LYS A 48 -14.16 -1.60 -1.43
N ALA A 49 -13.82 -1.63 -2.72
CA ALA A 49 -14.60 -2.36 -3.72
C ALA A 49 -14.38 -3.89 -3.67
N PHE A 50 -13.44 -4.37 -2.84
CA PHE A 50 -13.07 -5.77 -2.75
C PHE A 50 -13.36 -6.32 -1.34
N ASP A 51 -13.89 -7.53 -1.26
CA ASP A 51 -14.05 -8.21 0.03
C ASP A 51 -12.71 -8.61 0.65
N ILE A 52 -11.71 -8.90 -0.21
CA ILE A 52 -10.38 -9.35 0.17
C ILE A 52 -9.33 -8.66 -0.70
N VAL A 53 -8.28 -8.15 -0.05
CA VAL A 53 -7.06 -7.66 -0.68
C VAL A 53 -5.86 -8.52 -0.29
N VAL A 54 -4.78 -8.40 -1.06
CA VAL A 54 -3.57 -9.24 -0.92
C VAL A 54 -2.31 -8.37 -0.84
N PRO A 55 -2.09 -7.60 0.25
CA PRO A 55 -0.83 -6.89 0.47
C PRO A 55 0.36 -7.84 0.64
N ALA A 56 1.56 -7.34 0.36
CA ALA A 56 2.80 -8.05 0.69
C ALA A 56 2.93 -8.27 2.20
N ALA A 57 3.63 -9.34 2.58
CA ALA A 57 3.76 -9.80 3.96
C ALA A 57 5.22 -9.89 4.45
N GLY A 58 6.05 -8.93 4.05
CA GLY A 58 7.42 -8.74 4.58
C GLY A 58 8.52 -9.45 3.80
N SER A 59 8.18 -10.13 2.71
CA SER A 59 9.16 -10.72 1.78
C SER A 59 8.61 -10.69 0.36
N THR A 60 9.48 -10.92 -0.63
CA THR A 60 9.12 -11.01 -2.06
C THR A 60 8.29 -12.25 -2.42
N HIS A 61 8.12 -13.19 -1.48
CA HIS A 61 7.44 -14.48 -1.70
C HIS A 61 6.28 -14.71 -0.73
N SER A 62 5.84 -13.67 -0.02
CA SER A 62 4.79 -13.77 0.99
C SER A 62 3.78 -12.65 0.82
N ALA A 63 2.51 -13.00 0.89
CA ALA A 63 1.40 -12.07 0.87
C ALA A 63 0.30 -12.52 1.84
N LEU A 64 -0.51 -11.58 2.29
CA LEU A 64 -1.57 -11.81 3.27
C LEU A 64 -2.94 -11.57 2.64
N ARG A 65 -3.87 -12.53 2.76
CA ARG A 65 -5.28 -12.29 2.43
C ARG A 65 -5.98 -11.65 3.62
N ILE A 66 -6.57 -10.48 3.43
CA ILE A 66 -7.21 -9.71 4.51
C ILE A 66 -8.33 -8.83 3.96
N ALA A 67 -9.39 -8.59 4.75
CA ALA A 67 -10.40 -7.59 4.41
C ALA A 67 -9.80 -6.18 4.46
N PRO A 68 -10.09 -5.28 3.50
CA PRO A 68 -9.53 -3.93 3.46
C PRO A 68 -9.75 -3.14 4.76
N GLU A 69 -10.95 -3.25 5.34
CA GLU A 69 -11.33 -2.61 6.60
C GLU A 69 -10.44 -3.08 7.73
N ARG A 70 -10.22 -4.40 7.82
CA ARG A 70 -9.37 -4.99 8.84
C ARG A 70 -7.91 -4.57 8.69
N MET A 71 -7.42 -4.47 7.45
CA MET A 71 -6.08 -3.95 7.17
C MET A 71 -5.94 -2.50 7.62
N ALA A 72 -6.92 -1.64 7.30
CA ALA A 72 -6.91 -0.24 7.67
C ALA A 72 -6.96 -0.06 9.20
N GLU A 73 -7.76 -0.85 9.91
CA GLU A 73 -7.81 -0.85 11.38
C GLU A 73 -6.46 -1.19 12.01
N LEU A 74 -5.82 -2.28 11.57
CA LEU A 74 -4.56 -2.77 12.14
C LEU A 74 -3.39 -1.80 11.89
N THR A 75 -3.44 -1.08 10.78
CA THR A 75 -2.41 -0.09 10.39
C THR A 75 -2.73 1.31 10.87
N ARG A 76 -3.94 1.54 11.41
CA ARG A 76 -4.51 2.87 11.69
C ARG A 76 -4.44 3.78 10.45
N ALA A 77 -4.69 3.19 9.28
CA ALA A 77 -4.56 3.90 8.02
C ALA A 77 -5.68 4.91 7.80
N GLU A 78 -5.33 6.02 7.15
CA GLU A 78 -6.30 6.99 6.66
C GLU A 78 -6.76 6.61 5.25
N TRP A 79 -8.08 6.65 5.03
CA TRP A 79 -8.65 6.42 3.71
C TRP A 79 -8.53 7.67 2.83
N VAL A 80 -7.92 7.53 1.66
CA VAL A 80 -7.63 8.65 0.75
C VAL A 80 -7.98 8.31 -0.69
N ASP A 81 -8.33 9.32 -1.49
CA ASP A 81 -8.43 9.18 -2.94
C ASP A 81 -7.08 9.57 -3.58
N THR A 82 -6.29 8.58 -3.95
CA THR A 82 -4.92 8.76 -4.46
C THR A 82 -4.71 8.10 -5.81
N CYS A 83 -5.36 6.98 -6.06
CA CYS A 83 -5.29 6.22 -7.28
C CYS A 83 -6.05 6.90 -8.42
N GLN A 84 -5.54 6.68 -9.63
CA GLN A 84 -6.32 6.87 -10.84
C GLN A 84 -7.03 5.56 -11.13
N GLU A 85 -8.21 5.62 -11.74
CA GLU A 85 -8.85 4.42 -12.26
C GLU A 85 -7.86 3.72 -13.18
N ALA A 86 -7.69 2.40 -12.97
CA ALA A 86 -6.93 1.60 -13.90
C ALA A 86 -7.60 1.73 -15.28
N ALA A 87 -6.82 2.05 -16.31
CA ALA A 87 -7.27 1.81 -17.67
C ALA A 87 -7.65 0.32 -17.76
N PRO A 88 -8.72 -0.07 -18.48
CA PRO A 88 -9.11 -1.46 -18.57
C PRO A 88 -7.93 -2.28 -19.10
N GLU A 89 -7.33 -3.09 -18.22
CA GLU A 89 -6.28 -4.01 -18.60
C GLU A 89 -6.94 -5.17 -19.33
N ALA A 90 -6.54 -5.39 -20.58
CA ALA A 90 -6.94 -6.56 -21.34
C ALA A 90 -6.57 -7.78 -20.50
N ALA A 91 -7.59 -8.60 -20.20
CA ALA A 91 -7.48 -9.82 -19.42
C ALA A 91 -6.15 -10.51 -19.69
N ALA A 92 -5.31 -10.61 -18.66
CA ALA A 92 -4.11 -11.40 -18.69
C ALA A 92 -4.52 -12.82 -19.13
N ALA A 93 -4.13 -13.16 -20.35
CA ALA A 93 -4.26 -14.49 -20.91
C ALA A 93 -3.43 -15.46 -20.09
N GLU A 94 -3.95 -16.69 -20.03
CA GLU A 94 -3.47 -17.89 -19.33
C GLU A 94 -1.95 -18.13 -19.40
#